data_AF-A0A5K1AB98-F1
#
_entry.id   AF-A0A5K1AB98-F1
#
_cell.length_a   1.000
_cell.length_b   1.000
_cell.length_c   1.000
_cell.angle_alpha   90.00
_cell.angle_beta   90.00
_cell.angle_gamma   90.00
#
_symmetry.space_group_name_H-M   'P 1'
#
loop_
_entity.id
_entity.type
_entity.pdbx_description
1 polymer ?
#
loop_
_entity_poly.entity_id
_entity_poly.type
_entity_poly.pdbx_seq_one_letter_code
_entity_poly.pdbx_strand_id
1 'polypeptide(L)' 'ETATPDKVREAHRKVMVANHPDAGGSHYLASKINEAKDVMLGKTKGSGSAF' A
#
# COMPACT_ATOMS: atom_id res chain seq x y z
N GLU A 1 -2.07 14.90 13.73
CA GLU A 1 -1.21 15.16 12.57
C GLU A 1 -1.68 14.33 11.39
N THR A 2 -1.83 14.90 10.19
CA THR A 2 -2.16 14.16 8.97
C THR A 2 -0.89 13.91 8.17
N ALA A 3 -0.59 12.65 7.86
CA ALA A 3 0.55 12.30 7.02
C ALA A 3 0.28 12.79 5.58
N THR A 4 1.27 13.45 4.96
CA THR A 4 1.13 13.86 3.56
C THR A 4 1.13 12.63 2.64
N PRO A 5 0.42 12.67 1.50
CA PRO A 5 0.38 11.54 0.54
C PRO A 5 1.76 11.03 0.12
N ASP A 6 2.73 11.93 0.03
CA ASP A 6 4.10 11.58 -0.35
C ASP A 6 4.84 10.82 0.75
N LYS A 7 4.62 11.18 2.03
CA LYS A 7 5.15 10.41 3.17
C LYS A 7 4.56 9.00 3.20
N VAL A 8 3.27 8.84 2.88
CA VAL A 8 2.60 7.53 2.81
C VAL A 8 3.22 6.67 1.69
N ARG A 9 3.48 7.25 0.51
CA ARG A 9 4.12 6.55 -0.61
C ARG A 9 5.56 6.15 -0.31
N GLU A 10 6.33 7.02 0.33
CA GLU A 10 7.70 6.73 0.72
C GLU A 10 7.77 5.60 1.76
N ALA A 11 6.94 5.67 2.79
CA ALA A 11 6.83 4.63 3.81
C ALA A 11 6.36 3.29 3.20
N HIS A 12 5.34 3.32 2.33
CA HIS A 12 4.87 2.13 1.60
C HIS A 12 6.00 1.48 0.81
N ARG A 13 6.82 2.26 0.08
CA ARG A 13 7.93 1.72 -0.71
C ARG A 13 8.95 1.02 0.18
N LYS A 14 9.36 1.63 1.31
CA LYS A 14 10.32 1.03 2.25
C LYS A 14 9.81 -0.29 2.81
N VAL A 15 8.56 -0.32 3.27
CA VAL A 15 7.95 -1.51 3.88
C VAL A 15 7.68 -2.58 2.82
N MET A 16 7.26 -2.21 1.61
CA MET A 16 7.03 -3.15 0.51
C MET A 16 8.30 -3.85 0.07
N VAL A 17 9.41 -3.11 -0.11
CA VAL A 17 10.70 -3.72 -0.53
C VAL A 17 11.17 -4.75 0.50
N ALA A 18 11.05 -4.44 1.79
CA ALA A 18 11.42 -5.37 2.86
C ALA A 18 10.54 -6.64 2.92
N ASN A 19 9.31 -6.58 2.41
CA ASN A 19 8.34 -7.67 2.47
C ASN A 19 8.01 -8.24 1.08
N HIS A 20 8.73 -7.84 0.03
CA HIS A 20 8.41 -8.21 -1.34
C HIS A 20 8.62 -9.72 -1.55
N PRO A 21 7.68 -10.44 -2.18
CA PRO A 21 7.82 -11.88 -2.42
C PRO A 21 9.10 -12.25 -3.17
N ASP A 22 9.51 -11.44 -4.15
CA ASP A 22 10.76 -11.64 -4.90
C ASP A 22 12.04 -11.55 -4.04
N ALA A 23 11.97 -10.91 -2.86
CA ALA A 23 13.06 -10.86 -1.89
C ALA A 23 12.95 -11.95 -0.80
N GLY A 24 12.07 -12.94 -0.98
CA GLY A 24 11.76 -13.97 0.02
C GLY A 24 10.71 -13.52 1.05
N GLY A 25 10.03 -12.40 0.81
CA GLY A 25 8.92 -11.94 1.63
C GLY A 25 7.62 -12.70 1.39
N SER A 26 6.55 -12.29 2.07
CA SER A 26 5.25 -12.95 1.97
C SER A 26 4.31 -12.23 1.02
N HIS A 27 3.70 -12.97 0.08
CA HIS A 27 2.60 -12.47 -0.76
C HIS A 27 1.46 -11.86 0.07
N TYR A 28 1.16 -12.45 1.23
CA TYR A 28 0.12 -11.96 2.12
C TYR A 28 0.50 -10.63 2.77
N LEU A 29 1.76 -10.48 3.21
CA LEU A 29 2.22 -9.21 3.79
C LEU A 29 2.25 -8.11 2.72
N ALA A 30 2.76 -8.42 1.53
CA ALA A 30 2.75 -7.50 0.40
C ALA A 30 1.32 -7.03 0.05
N SER A 31 0.33 -7.93 0.03
CA SER A 31 -1.06 -7.53 -0.23
C SER A 31 -1.61 -6.62 0.88
N LYS A 32 -1.34 -6.92 2.16
CA LYS A 32 -1.77 -6.08 3.28
C LYS A 32 -1.11 -4.69 3.29
N ILE A 33 0.17 -4.61 2.92
CA ILE A 33 0.88 -3.34 2.77
C ILE A 33 0.26 -2.49 1.65
N ASN A 34 -0.17 -3.12 0.55
CA ASN A 34 -0.88 -2.43 -0.52
C ASN A 34 -2.26 -1.93 -0.10
N GLU A 35 -3.05 -2.78 0.58
CA GLU A 35 -4.35 -2.40 1.14
C GLU A 35 -4.23 -1.19 2.08
N ALA A 36 -3.25 -1.21 2.98
CA ALA A 36 -3.01 -0.11 3.91
C ALA A 36 -2.68 1.20 3.19
N LYS A 37 -1.81 1.15 2.16
CA LYS A 37 -1.50 2.33 1.32
C LYS A 37 -2.76 2.89 0.66
N ASP A 38 -3.61 2.02 0.11
CA ASP A 38 -4.82 2.45 -0.60
C ASP A 38 -5.83 3.08 0.37
N VAL A 39 -5.99 2.53 1.58
CA VAL A 39 -6.80 3.13 2.66
C VAL A 39 -6.26 4.49 3.08
N MET A 40 -4.95 4.60 3.34
CA MET A 40 -4.33 5.85 3.80
C MET A 40 -4.33 6.95 2.73
N LEU A 41 -4.29 6.58 1.45
CA LEU A 41 -4.40 7.52 0.33
C LEU A 41 -5.85 7.82 -0.07
N GLY A 42 -6.84 7.29 0.66
CA GLY A 42 -8.26 7.51 0.38
C GLY A 42 -8.71 6.90 -0.95
N LYS A 43 -7.93 5.98 -1.53
CA LYS A 43 -8.39 5.12 -2.63
C LYS A 43 -9.19 3.99 -2.02
N THR A 44 -10.38 4.32 -1.51
CA THR A 44 -11.38 3.30 -1.23
C THR A 44 -11.64 2.58 -2.55
N LYS A 45 -11.44 1.26 -2.56
CA LYS A 45 -11.76 0.39 -3.70
C LYS A 45 -13.28 0.31 -3.83
N GLY A 46 -13.92 1.42 -4.25
CA GLY A 46 -15.36 1.62 -4.15
C GLY A 46 -15.97 2.71 -5.05
N SER A 47 -15.27 3.31 -6.00
CA SER A 47 -15.89 4.27 -6.94
C SER A 47 -15.34 4.22 -8.37
N GLY A 48 -15.20 3.02 -8.94
CA GLY A 48 -14.72 2.92 -10.32
C GLY A 48 -14.76 1.53 -10.95
N SER A 49 -15.84 0.77 -10.74
CA SER A 49 -16.23 -0.29 -11.68
C SER A 49 -17.71 -0.08 -11.98
N ALA A 50 -17.95 0.74 -13.00
CA ALA A 50 -19.23 0.91 -13.66
C ALA A 50 -18.97 0.96 -15.16
N PHE A 51 -18.24 -0.04 -15.67
CA PHE A 51 -18.18 -0.51 -17.06
C PHE A 51 -17.68 -1.94 -17.03
#